data_AF-A0A2M8L6D1-F1
#
_entry.id   AF-A0A2M8L6D1-F1
#
_cell.length_a   1.000
_cell.length_b   1.000
_cell.length_c   1.000
_cell.angle_alpha   90.00
_cell.angle_beta   90.00
_cell.angle_gamma   90.00
#
_symmetry.space_group_name_H-M   'P 1'
#
loop_
_entity.id
_entity.type
_entity.pdbx_description
1 polymer ?
#
loop_
_entity_poly.entity_id
_entity_poly.type
_entity_poly.pdbx_seq_one_letter_code
_entity_poly.pdbx_strand_id
1 'polypeptide(L)'
;MKINFFKKKREEIPEQIFETEAIRAVDIVAPSSIEIKSSHLVLGERLVQSYFIFSYPRYLTTAWFAPVINLDIPMDISFFIHPIDAGLILKQLRK
;
A
#
# COMPACT_ATOMS: atom_id res chain seq x y z
N MET A 1 -4.88 59.59 34.30
CA MET A 1 -4.76 58.55 33.27
C MET A 1 -4.57 57.20 33.98
N LYS A 2 -5.61 56.35 34.04
CA LYS A 2 -5.57 55.03 34.69
C LYS A 2 -5.40 53.97 33.60
N ILE A 3 -4.33 53.19 33.65
CA ILE A 3 -4.08 52.08 32.73
C ILE A 3 -4.39 50.78 33.47
N ASN A 4 -5.38 50.03 32.99
CA ASN A 4 -5.89 48.81 33.62
C ASN A 4 -5.19 47.60 32.98
N PHE A 5 -4.17 47.08 33.66
CA PHE A 5 -3.43 45.89 33.26
C PHE A 5 -4.14 44.60 33.77
N PHE A 6 -4.14 43.57 32.92
CA PHE A 6 -4.42 42.15 33.19
C PHE A 6 -5.86 41.74 33.57
N LYS A 7 -6.67 41.42 32.55
CA LYS A 7 -7.59 40.27 32.59
C LYS A 7 -7.02 39.15 31.73
N LYS A 8 -6.23 38.26 32.33
CA LYS A 8 -5.83 37.00 31.69
C LYS A 8 -7.05 36.08 31.71
N LYS A 9 -7.77 36.03 30.58
CA LYS A 9 -8.83 35.04 30.35
C LYS A 9 -8.14 33.67 30.32
N ARG A 10 -8.37 32.85 31.34
CA ARG A 10 -7.96 31.45 31.34
C ARG A 10 -8.86 30.78 30.30
N GLU A 11 -8.31 30.49 29.13
CA GLU A 11 -9.00 29.65 28.15
C GLU A 11 -9.07 28.26 28.77
N GLU A 12 -10.26 27.87 29.21
CA GLU A 12 -10.59 26.52 29.62
C GLU A 12 -10.42 25.64 28.38
N ILE A 13 -9.35 24.84 28.37
CA ILE A 13 -9.10 23.85 27.33
C ILE A 13 -10.27 22.86 27.43
N PRO A 14 -11.12 22.71 26.39
CA PRO A 14 -12.31 21.88 26.49
C PRO A 14 -11.92 20.44 26.82
N GLU A 15 -12.48 19.90 27.91
CA GLU A 15 -12.26 18.53 28.41
C GLU A 15 -12.62 17.44 27.38
N GLN A 16 -13.37 17.80 26.34
CA GLN A 16 -13.81 16.93 25.24
C GLN A 16 -12.67 16.33 24.40
N ILE A 17 -11.44 16.86 24.50
CA ILE A 17 -10.28 16.31 23.77
C ILE A 17 -9.83 14.95 24.37
N PHE A 18 -10.30 14.60 25.57
CA PHE A 18 -9.90 13.38 26.29
C PHE A 18 -10.97 12.28 26.34
N GLU A 19 -12.11 12.43 25.66
CA GLU A 19 -13.00 11.28 25.46
C GLU A 19 -12.25 10.26 24.59
N THR A 20 -11.72 9.23 25.24
CA THR A 20 -11.08 8.10 24.57
C THR A 20 -12.11 7.52 23.61
N GLU A 21 -11.86 7.64 22.30
CA GLU A 21 -12.76 7.06 21.31
C GLU A 21 -12.98 5.58 21.65
N ALA A 22 -14.25 5.17 21.71
CA ALA A 22 -14.59 3.79 22.00
C ALA A 22 -13.92 2.88 20.95
N ILE A 23 -13.16 1.88 21.44
CA ILE A 23 -12.46 0.91 20.58
C ILE A 23 -13.48 0.28 19.64
N ARG A 24 -13.30 0.51 18.33
CA ARG A 24 -14.14 -0.08 17.30
C ARG A 24 -13.56 -1.45 16.92
N ALA A 25 -14.40 -2.32 16.34
CA ALA A 25 -13.94 -3.63 15.89
C ALA A 25 -12.77 -3.53 14.89
N VAL A 26 -12.71 -2.47 14.08
CA VAL A 26 -11.60 -2.17 13.16
C VAL A 26 -10.27 -1.92 13.88
N ASP A 27 -10.29 -1.33 15.08
CA ASP A 27 -9.08 -1.03 15.85
C ASP A 27 -8.46 -2.31 16.45
N ILE A 28 -9.28 -3.36 16.64
CA ILE A 28 -8.82 -4.69 17.11
C ILE A 28 -8.07 -5.42 15.99
N VAL A 29 -8.50 -5.26 14.73
CA VAL A 29 -7.85 -5.89 13.56
C VAL A 29 -6.70 -5.04 13.01
N ALA A 30 -6.61 -3.78 13.43
CA ALA A 30 -5.55 -2.89 13.00
C ALA A 30 -4.19 -3.40 13.52
N PRO A 31 -3.15 -3.41 12.67
CA PRO A 31 -1.81 -3.79 13.09
C PRO A 31 -1.27 -2.77 14.11
N SER A 32 -0.43 -3.26 15.02
CA SER A 32 0.12 -2.48 16.14
C SER A 32 1.04 -1.33 15.71
N SER A 33 1.59 -1.38 14.50
CA SER A 33 2.42 -0.30 13.94
C SER A 33 2.46 -0.36 12.41
N ILE A 34 2.18 0.77 11.77
CA ILE A 34 2.35 1.00 10.33
C ILE A 34 3.25 2.22 10.16
N GLU A 35 4.37 2.05 9.48
CA GLU A 35 5.21 3.17 9.03
C GLU A 35 5.15 3.28 7.51
N ILE A 36 4.70 4.42 7.00
CA ILE A 36 4.60 4.68 5.56
C ILE A 36 5.78 5.54 5.14
N LYS A 37 6.64 5.00 4.27
CA LYS A 37 7.70 5.76 3.60
C LYS A 37 7.40 5.87 2.11
N SER A 38 8.07 6.81 1.45
CA SER A 38 7.90 7.06 0.01
C SER A 38 8.20 5.81 -0.84
N SER A 39 9.15 4.96 -0.41
CA SER A 39 9.59 3.78 -1.19
C SER A 39 9.04 2.45 -0.71
N HIS A 40 8.71 2.33 0.58
CA HIS A 40 8.31 1.08 1.20
C HIS A 40 7.43 1.36 2.42
N LEU A 41 6.72 0.33 2.86
CA LEU A 41 5.86 0.37 4.02
C LEU A 41 6.37 -0.66 5.03
N VAL A 42 6.42 -0.30 6.30
CA VAL A 42 6.79 -1.21 7.39
C VAL A 42 5.51 -1.60 8.14
N LEU A 43 5.15 -2.89 8.13
CA LEU A 43 4.04 -3.48 8.89
C LEU A 43 4.61 -4.30 10.03
N GLY A 44 4.62 -3.75 11.25
CA GLY A 44 5.28 -4.38 12.39
C GLY A 44 6.76 -4.63 12.11
N GLU A 45 7.15 -5.89 11.94
CA GLU A 45 8.53 -6.31 11.63
C GLU A 45 8.75 -6.64 10.14
N ARG A 46 7.72 -6.49 9.29
CA ARG A 46 7.79 -6.83 7.86
C ARG A 46 7.93 -5.59 7.00
N LEU A 47 8.80 -5.67 6.00
CA LEU A 47 8.92 -4.66 4.95
C LEU A 47 8.06 -5.07 3.76
N VAL A 48 7.21 -4.16 3.30
CA VAL A 48 6.27 -4.35 2.19
C VAL A 48 6.56 -3.34 1.09
N GLN A 49 6.62 -3.80 -0.15
CA GLN A 49 6.83 -2.97 -1.32
C GLN A 49 6.07 -3.54 -2.53
N SER A 50 5.42 -2.67 -3.29
CA SER A 50 4.76 -3.03 -4.54
C SER A 50 5.60 -2.60 -5.72
N TYR A 51 5.80 -3.51 -6.68
CA TYR A 51 6.53 -3.24 -7.92
C TYR A 51 5.55 -3.24 -9.10
N PHE A 52 5.68 -2.24 -9.98
CA PHE A 52 4.90 -2.13 -11.20
C PHE A 52 5.81 -2.29 -12.41
N ILE A 53 5.53 -3.31 -13.23
CA ILE A 53 6.28 -3.62 -14.44
C ILE A 53 5.37 -3.35 -15.64
N PHE A 54 5.80 -2.45 -16.53
CA PHE A 54 4.98 -2.00 -17.66
C PHE A 54 5.16 -2.84 -18.94
N SER A 55 6.28 -3.58 -19.05
CA SER A 55 6.61 -4.31 -20.27
C SER A 55 7.07 -5.74 -19.98
N TYR A 56 6.58 -6.67 -20.79
CA TYR A 56 7.04 -8.06 -20.77
C TYR A 56 8.32 -8.22 -21.59
N PRO A 57 9.15 -9.23 -21.29
CA PRO A 57 10.26 -9.61 -22.16
C PRO A 57 9.79 -9.88 -23.59
N ARG A 58 10.60 -9.48 -24.58
CA ARG A 58 10.28 -9.68 -26.01
C ARG A 58 10.15 -11.16 -26.39
N TYR A 59 10.95 -12.01 -25.77
CA TYR A 59 10.96 -13.46 -26.02
C TYR A 59 10.73 -14.17 -24.69
N LEU A 60 9.82 -15.15 -24.68
CA LEU A 60 9.48 -15.94 -23.50
C LEU A 60 9.84 -17.39 -23.75
N THR A 61 10.64 -17.96 -22.86
CA THR A 61 10.83 -19.40 -22.78
C THR A 61 9.74 -20.02 -21.90
N THR A 62 9.61 -21.34 -21.95
CA THR A 62 8.76 -22.05 -20.99
C THR A 62 9.26 -21.77 -19.58
N ALA A 63 8.33 -21.51 -18.65
CA ALA A 63 8.63 -21.21 -17.25
C ALA A 63 9.53 -19.97 -17.01
N TRP A 64 9.50 -18.98 -17.90
CA TRP A 64 10.29 -17.74 -17.77
C TRP A 64 10.08 -16.98 -16.44
N PHE A 65 8.91 -17.11 -15.82
CA PHE A 65 8.56 -16.44 -14.56
C PHE A 65 8.79 -17.30 -13.31
N ALA A 66 9.31 -18.53 -13.46
CA ALA A 66 9.55 -19.44 -12.35
C ALA A 66 10.43 -18.88 -11.22
N PRO A 67 11.50 -18.09 -11.49
CA PRO A 67 12.32 -17.54 -10.41
C PRO A 67 11.56 -16.65 -9.44
N VAL A 68 10.49 -15.97 -9.90
CA VAL A 68 9.68 -15.07 -9.06
C VAL A 68 8.63 -15.87 -8.28
N ILE A 69 7.96 -16.83 -8.93
CA ILE A 69 6.94 -17.67 -8.27
C ILE A 69 7.56 -18.56 -7.18
N ASN A 70 8.80 -19.01 -7.38
CA ASN A 70 9.47 -19.93 -6.46
C ASN A 70 10.17 -19.23 -5.28
N LEU A 71 9.98 -17.91 -5.12
CA LEU A 71 10.51 -17.21 -3.95
C LEU A 71 9.74 -17.66 -2.70
N ASP A 72 10.45 -17.99 -1.62
CA ASP A 72 9.87 -18.37 -0.32
C ASP A 72 9.46 -17.13 0.49
N ILE A 73 8.71 -16.23 -0.15
CA ILE A 73 8.13 -15.05 0.49
C ILE A 73 6.67 -14.91 0.06
N PRO A 74 5.78 -14.49 0.98
CA PRO A 74 4.39 -14.23 0.63
C PRO A 74 4.34 -13.03 -0.32
N MET A 75 3.82 -13.24 -1.53
CA MET A 75 3.63 -12.19 -2.52
C MET A 75 2.36 -12.41 -3.35
N ASP A 76 1.75 -11.30 -3.74
CA ASP A 76 0.62 -11.27 -4.66
C ASP A 76 1.11 -10.88 -6.06
N ILE A 77 0.69 -11.62 -7.08
CA ILE A 77 1.09 -11.39 -8.48
C ILE A 77 -0.17 -11.12 -9.31
N SER A 78 -0.13 -10.08 -10.15
CA SER A 78 -1.20 -9.74 -11.07
C SER A 78 -0.66 -9.45 -12.46
N PHE A 79 -1.20 -10.12 -13.47
CA PHE A 79 -0.86 -9.91 -14.87
C PHE A 79 -2.01 -9.20 -15.59
N PHE A 80 -1.69 -8.13 -16.30
CA PHE A 80 -2.61 -7.44 -17.19
C PHE A 80 -2.21 -7.79 -18.62
N ILE A 81 -3.08 -8.51 -19.32
CA ILE A 81 -2.87 -8.93 -20.71
C ILE A 81 -3.99 -8.32 -21.54
N HIS A 82 -3.62 -7.49 -22.51
CA HIS A 82 -4.56 -6.93 -23.46
C HIS A 82 -4.76 -7.89 -24.64
N PRO A 83 -6.00 -8.17 -25.04
CA PRO A 83 -6.27 -9.07 -26.15
C PRO A 83 -5.77 -8.46 -27.46
N ILE A 84 -5.23 -9.33 -28.31
CA ILE A 84 -4.79 -9.02 -29.67
C ILE A 84 -5.51 -9.96 -30.65
N ASP A 85 -5.62 -9.56 -31.92
CA ASP A 85 -6.35 -10.34 -32.92
C ASP A 85 -5.75 -11.76 -33.08
N ALA A 86 -6.53 -12.75 -32.69
CA ALA A 86 -6.16 -14.16 -32.73
C ALA A 86 -5.88 -14.64 -34.16
N GLY A 87 -6.51 -14.05 -35.18
CA GLY A 87 -6.31 -14.45 -36.58
C GLY A 87 -4.87 -14.26 -37.05
N LEU A 88 -4.17 -13.26 -36.51
CA LEU A 88 -2.78 -12.98 -36.82
C LEU A 88 -1.84 -13.96 -36.11
N ILE A 89 -2.12 -14.27 -34.83
CA ILE A 89 -1.32 -15.22 -34.04
C ILE A 89 -1.50 -16.66 -34.51
N LEU A 90 -2.72 -17.10 -34.81
CA LEU A 90 -2.97 -18.48 -35.26
C LEU A 90 -2.26 -18.78 -36.59
N LYS A 91 -2.09 -17.78 -37.46
CA LYS A 91 -1.27 -17.93 -38.68
C LYS A 91 0.22 -18.12 -38.36
N GLN A 92 0.73 -17.47 -37.32
CA GLN A 92 2.13 -17.62 -36.88
C GLN A 92 2.39 -18.97 -36.21
N LEU A 93 1.45 -19.47 -35.41
CA LEU A 93 1.57 -20.75 -34.69
C LEU A 93 1.40 -22.00 -35.58
N ARG A 94 0.88 -21.84 -36.80
CA ARG A 94 0.67 -22.95 -37.74
C ARG A 94 1.93 -23.30 -38.55
N LYS A 95 3.04 -22.59 -38.35
CA LYS A 95 4.37 -22.97 -38.85
C LYS A 95 5.01 -23.99 -37.92
#